data_AF-A0A349CJI0-F1
#
_entry.id   AF-A0A349CJI0-F1
#
_cell.length_a   1.000
_cell.length_b   1.000
_cell.length_c   1.000
_cell.angle_alpha   90.00
_cell.angle_beta   90.00
_cell.angle_gamma   90.00
#
_symmetry.space_group_name_H-M   'P 1'
#
loop_
_entity.id
_entity.type
_entity.pdbx_description
1 polymer ?
#
loop_
_entity_poly.entity_id
_entity_poly.type
_entity_poly.pdbx_seq_one_letter_code
_entity_poly.pdbx_strand_id
1 'polypeptide(L)'
;MIYNFAELIQLYQSNVSSVTITEDYFNTGDYRRLEKENENAYERIKPTCNSLVGILQGKTGGEDIALPGIEKRVGFYNCVLKKQSREMLSSDLRDYIDDVIQSSFLLGLTSHLFLYDNPSRNEFENVEADATVKKITPRMMNSSGKMRKYNKKLNTIPILIFEHYFDNNITPLLNKNLNLKLLQCITARNYFTNLFFSGCRFGEMLDNETRLQ
;
A
#
# COMPACT_ATOMS: atom_id res chain seq x y z
N MET A 1 13.98 2.30 -5.30
CA MET A 1 13.03 3.16 -6.03
C MET A 1 11.72 2.42 -6.05
N ILE A 2 10.61 3.08 -5.71
CA ILE A 2 9.28 2.46 -5.80
C ILE A 2 8.80 2.42 -7.26
N TYR A 3 7.71 1.69 -7.51
CA TYR A 3 7.11 1.55 -8.82
C TYR A 3 6.86 2.88 -9.54
N ASN A 4 6.99 2.87 -10.86
CA ASN A 4 6.39 3.88 -11.70
C ASN A 4 4.88 3.64 -11.85
N PHE A 5 4.16 4.61 -12.41
CA PHE A 5 2.71 4.51 -12.52
C PHE A 5 2.25 3.34 -13.38
N ALA A 6 2.93 3.02 -14.48
CA ALA A 6 2.58 1.89 -15.34
C ALA A 6 2.67 0.54 -14.63
N GLU A 7 3.74 0.33 -13.84
CA GLU A 7 3.91 -0.85 -12.99
C GLU A 7 2.78 -0.96 -11.95
N LEU A 8 2.38 0.18 -11.38
CA LEU A 8 1.31 0.27 -10.40
C LEU A 8 -0.06 -0.08 -10.99
N ILE A 9 -0.34 0.40 -12.20
CA ILE A 9 -1.55 0.07 -12.95
C ILE A 9 -1.59 -1.41 -13.29
N GLN A 10 -0.48 -1.98 -13.75
CA GLN A 10 -0.40 -3.41 -14.03
C GLN A 10 -0.64 -4.25 -12.77
N LEU A 11 -0.06 -3.85 -11.64
CA LEU A 11 -0.31 -4.49 -10.35
C LEU A 11 -1.80 -4.41 -9.97
N TYR A 12 -2.44 -3.25 -10.12
CA TYR A 12 -3.86 -3.11 -9.83
C TYR A 12 -4.75 -3.93 -10.77
N GLN A 13 -4.58 -3.78 -12.08
CA GLN A 13 -5.39 -4.44 -13.11
C GLN A 13 -5.34 -5.97 -12.99
N SER A 14 -4.15 -6.54 -12.76
CA SER A 14 -3.97 -7.99 -12.61
C SER A 14 -4.71 -8.54 -11.38
N ASN A 15 -4.68 -7.81 -10.26
CA ASN A 15 -5.33 -8.26 -9.03
C ASN A 15 -6.85 -7.99 -9.03
N VAL A 16 -7.32 -6.86 -9.58
CA VAL A 16 -8.75 -6.53 -9.61
C VAL A 16 -9.52 -7.41 -10.61
N SER A 17 -8.94 -7.70 -11.78
CA SER A 17 -9.57 -8.59 -12.78
C SER A 17 -9.75 -10.02 -12.28
N SER A 18 -8.97 -10.41 -11.27
CA SER A 18 -9.06 -11.74 -10.66
C SER A 18 -10.20 -11.85 -9.64
N VAL A 19 -10.84 -10.74 -9.26
CA VAL A 19 -11.84 -10.71 -8.18
C VAL A 19 -13.14 -10.01 -8.54
N THR A 20 -13.22 -9.36 -9.70
CA THR A 20 -14.45 -8.79 -10.26
C THR A 20 -14.44 -8.89 -11.77
N ILE A 21 -15.63 -8.84 -12.37
CA ILE A 21 -15.78 -8.74 -13.82
C ILE A 21 -15.35 -7.33 -14.23
N THR A 22 -14.30 -7.24 -15.04
CA THR A 22 -13.72 -5.99 -15.56
C THR A 22 -13.95 -5.82 -17.07
N GLU A 23 -14.76 -6.69 -17.68
CA GLU A 23 -15.00 -6.71 -19.13
C GLU A 23 -15.31 -5.31 -19.66
N ASP A 24 -14.48 -4.88 -20.61
CA ASP A 24 -14.42 -3.56 -21.24
C ASP A 24 -14.19 -2.34 -20.35
N TYR A 25 -14.22 -2.44 -19.02
CA TYR A 25 -14.03 -1.30 -18.11
C TYR A 25 -12.72 -0.55 -18.38
N PHE A 26 -11.61 -1.27 -18.51
CA PHE A 26 -10.30 -0.66 -18.78
C PHE A 26 -10.18 -0.01 -20.17
N ASN A 27 -11.10 -0.32 -21.09
CA ASN A 27 -11.15 0.26 -22.42
C ASN A 27 -12.09 1.48 -22.50
N THR A 28 -12.80 1.82 -21.40
CA THR A 28 -13.75 2.94 -21.37
C THR A 28 -13.05 4.31 -21.40
N GLY A 29 -13.80 5.34 -21.81
CA GLY A 29 -13.35 6.74 -21.67
C GLY A 29 -13.17 7.15 -20.22
N ASP A 30 -14.05 6.70 -19.34
CA ASP A 30 -14.01 7.00 -17.91
C ASP A 30 -12.76 6.43 -17.22
N TYR A 31 -12.39 5.19 -17.54
CA TYR A 31 -11.16 4.60 -17.01
C TYR A 31 -9.92 5.37 -17.47
N ARG A 32 -9.82 5.72 -18.75
CA ARG A 32 -8.68 6.52 -19.27
C ARG A 32 -8.60 7.91 -18.64
N ARG A 33 -9.75 8.54 -18.36
CA ARG A 33 -9.79 9.80 -17.61
C ARG A 33 -9.24 9.59 -16.21
N LEU A 34 -9.77 8.62 -15.45
CA LEU A 34 -9.33 8.30 -14.09
C LEU A 34 -7.86 7.93 -14.03
N GLU A 35 -7.36 7.17 -15.01
CA GLU A 35 -5.96 6.77 -15.11
C GLU A 35 -5.05 8.00 -15.20
N LYS A 36 -5.38 8.96 -16.06
CA LYS A 36 -4.62 10.22 -16.19
C LYS A 36 -4.68 11.08 -14.91
N GLU A 37 -5.85 11.17 -14.28
CA GLU A 37 -6.00 11.91 -13.01
C GLU A 37 -5.18 11.27 -11.89
N ASN A 38 -5.21 9.95 -11.80
CA ASN A 38 -4.48 9.16 -10.82
C ASN A 38 -2.96 9.16 -11.09
N GLU A 39 -2.52 9.23 -12.35
CA GLU A 39 -1.11 9.38 -12.72
C GLU A 39 -0.53 10.68 -12.15
N ASN A 40 -1.22 11.80 -12.40
CA ASN A 40 -0.83 13.11 -11.89
C ASN A 40 -0.81 13.14 -10.36
N ALA A 41 -1.82 12.55 -9.72
CA ALA A 41 -1.87 12.44 -8.27
C ALA A 41 -0.70 11.59 -7.73
N TYR A 42 -0.42 10.44 -8.38
CA TYR A 42 0.63 9.52 -7.96
C TYR A 42 2.02 10.16 -8.05
N GLU A 43 2.38 10.77 -9.19
CA GLU A 43 3.70 11.36 -9.37
C GLU A 43 3.99 12.47 -8.33
N ARG A 44 2.95 13.17 -7.85
CA ARG A 44 3.08 14.16 -6.76
C ARG A 44 3.36 13.52 -5.40
N ILE A 45 2.65 12.44 -5.05
CA ILE A 45 2.80 11.77 -3.74
C ILE A 45 3.91 10.70 -3.73
N LYS A 46 4.49 10.38 -4.89
CA LYS A 46 5.51 9.35 -5.07
C LYS A 46 6.76 9.56 -4.21
N PRO A 47 7.33 10.77 -4.05
CA PRO A 47 8.46 10.98 -3.14
C PRO A 47 8.10 10.61 -1.69
N THR A 48 6.94 11.06 -1.22
CA THR A 48 6.42 10.76 0.11
C THR A 48 6.18 9.25 0.31
N CYS A 49 5.60 8.58 -0.71
CA CYS A 49 5.44 7.13 -0.71
C CYS A 49 6.80 6.40 -0.66
N ASN A 50 7.79 6.90 -1.41
CA ASN A 50 9.12 6.30 -1.45
C ASN A 50 9.81 6.37 -0.09
N SER A 51 9.71 7.51 0.62
CA SER A 51 10.23 7.65 1.98
C SER A 51 9.55 6.68 2.95
N LEU A 52 8.20 6.62 2.93
CA LEU A 52 7.46 5.70 3.79
C LEU A 52 7.79 4.23 3.51
N VAL A 53 7.84 3.83 2.24
CA VAL A 53 8.21 2.47 1.82
C VAL A 53 9.64 2.13 2.26
N GLY A 54 10.58 3.08 2.14
CA GLY A 54 11.95 2.93 2.65
C GLY A 54 12.00 2.58 4.13
N ILE A 55 11.19 3.25 4.94
CA ILE A 55 11.05 2.99 6.38
C ILE A 55 10.47 1.59 6.64
N LEU A 56 9.40 1.21 5.92
CA LEU A 56 8.76 -0.10 6.07
C LEU A 56 9.71 -1.25 5.71
N GLN A 57 10.54 -1.04 4.69
CA GLN A 57 11.59 -1.95 4.22
C GLN A 57 12.84 -1.94 5.11
N GLY A 58 12.92 -1.07 6.11
CA GLY A 58 14.09 -0.93 6.98
C GLY A 58 15.34 -0.43 6.26
N LYS A 59 15.18 0.31 5.14
CA LYS A 59 16.27 0.95 4.39
C LYS A 59 16.64 2.30 4.98
N THR A 60 15.64 3.01 5.50
CA THR A 60 15.80 4.31 6.13
C THR A 60 15.08 4.35 7.48
N GLY A 61 15.39 5.36 8.28
CA GLY A 61 14.76 5.61 9.57
C GLY A 61 13.59 6.59 9.47
N GLY A 62 12.84 6.73 10.56
CA GLY A 62 11.70 7.64 10.64
C GLY A 62 12.01 9.13 10.47
N GLU A 63 13.28 9.51 10.50
CA GLU A 63 13.76 10.88 10.31
C GLU A 63 13.29 11.48 8.97
N ASP A 64 13.23 10.67 7.90
CA ASP A 64 12.81 11.08 6.56
C ASP A 64 11.37 11.62 6.52
N ILE A 65 10.54 11.24 7.50
CA ILE A 65 9.16 11.70 7.63
C ILE A 65 8.94 12.46 8.95
N ALA A 66 10.01 12.92 9.60
CA ALA A 66 9.99 13.59 10.90
C ALA A 66 9.26 12.81 12.02
N LEU A 67 9.41 11.48 12.03
CA LEU A 67 8.91 10.56 13.06
C LEU A 67 10.03 9.61 13.53
N PRO A 68 11.10 10.11 14.17
CA PRO A 68 12.25 9.28 14.54
C PRO A 68 11.83 8.09 15.41
N GLY A 69 12.39 6.91 15.14
CA GLY A 69 12.09 5.67 15.85
C GLY A 69 10.82 4.94 15.40
N ILE A 70 10.06 5.49 14.44
CA ILE A 70 8.82 4.87 13.97
C ILE A 70 9.05 3.54 13.25
N GLU A 71 10.22 3.33 12.65
CA GLU A 71 10.62 2.10 11.96
C GLU A 71 10.59 0.88 12.90
N LYS A 72 10.75 1.08 14.22
CA LYS A 72 10.60 0.02 15.23
C LYS A 72 9.15 -0.46 15.39
N ARG A 73 8.19 0.38 15.00
CA ARG A 73 6.74 0.14 15.15
C ARG A 73 6.05 -0.25 13.85
N VAL A 74 6.62 0.12 12.71
CA VAL A 74 6.01 -0.13 11.38
C VAL A 74 6.90 -0.93 10.43
N GLY A 75 8.21 -1.04 10.69
CA GLY A 75 9.14 -1.75 9.82
C GLY A 75 8.92 -3.27 9.86
N PHE A 76 8.91 -3.91 8.70
CA PHE A 76 8.63 -5.34 8.57
C PHE A 76 9.59 -6.21 9.41
N TYR A 77 10.89 -5.91 9.33
CA TYR A 77 11.94 -6.63 10.06
C TYR A 77 11.72 -6.59 11.58
N ASN A 78 11.30 -5.44 12.11
CA ASN A 78 11.02 -5.26 13.53
C ASN A 78 9.70 -5.91 13.94
N CYS A 79 8.64 -5.72 13.16
CA CYS A 79 7.29 -6.18 13.51
C CYS A 79 7.09 -7.69 13.33
N VAL A 80 7.66 -8.25 12.26
CA VAL A 80 7.41 -9.64 11.85
C VAL A 80 8.59 -10.54 12.18
N LEU A 81 9.81 -10.14 11.79
CA LEU A 81 10.98 -11.01 11.94
C LEU A 81 11.61 -10.93 13.35
N LYS A 82 11.47 -9.81 14.06
CA LYS A 82 11.85 -9.52 15.47
C LYS A 82 13.33 -9.72 15.86
N LYS A 83 14.06 -10.60 15.20
CA LYS A 83 15.45 -10.99 15.50
C LYS A 83 16.36 -11.02 14.27
N GLN A 84 15.80 -11.02 13.06
CA GLN A 84 16.57 -10.94 11.82
C GLN A 84 16.58 -9.49 11.35
N SER A 85 17.78 -8.91 11.23
CA SER A 85 17.96 -7.64 10.55
C SER A 85 17.94 -7.85 9.04
N ARG A 86 17.73 -6.76 8.29
CA ARG A 86 17.74 -6.78 6.83
C ARG A 86 19.04 -7.34 6.27
N GLU A 87 20.16 -6.93 6.84
CA GLU A 87 21.51 -7.25 6.38
C GLU A 87 21.82 -8.74 6.47
N MET A 88 21.14 -9.47 7.36
CA MET A 88 21.32 -10.91 7.57
C MET A 88 20.69 -11.77 6.46
N LEU A 89 19.83 -11.21 5.60
CA LEU A 89 19.19 -11.94 4.51
C LEU A 89 20.00 -11.83 3.21
N SER A 90 19.91 -12.86 2.36
CA SER A 90 20.46 -12.82 0.99
C SER A 90 19.83 -11.69 0.17
N SER A 91 20.55 -11.17 -0.84
CA SER A 91 20.04 -10.09 -1.70
C SER A 91 18.67 -10.43 -2.31
N ASP A 92 18.55 -11.60 -2.95
CA ASP A 92 17.32 -12.02 -3.62
C ASP A 92 16.11 -12.05 -2.68
N LEU A 93 16.32 -12.50 -1.44
CA LEU A 93 15.27 -12.52 -0.42
C LEU A 93 14.91 -11.12 0.07
N ARG A 94 15.89 -10.23 0.21
CA ARG A 94 15.63 -8.82 0.54
C ARG A 94 14.82 -8.14 -0.56
N ASP A 95 15.18 -8.38 -1.82
CA ASP A 95 14.52 -7.77 -2.96
C ASP A 95 13.07 -8.28 -3.07
N TYR A 96 12.83 -9.57 -2.82
CA TYR A 96 11.48 -10.12 -2.77
C TYR A 96 10.64 -9.57 -1.61
N ILE A 97 11.22 -9.45 -0.40
CA ILE A 97 10.54 -8.81 0.74
C ILE A 97 10.21 -7.35 0.43
N ASP A 98 11.16 -6.62 -0.14
CA ASP A 98 10.99 -5.22 -0.50
C ASP A 98 9.85 -5.04 -1.49
N ASP A 99 9.82 -5.88 -2.51
CA ASP A 99 8.78 -5.92 -3.52
C ASP A 99 7.40 -6.18 -2.90
N VAL A 100 7.30 -7.19 -2.04
CA VAL A 100 6.03 -7.51 -1.38
C VAL A 100 5.55 -6.38 -0.45
N ILE A 101 6.46 -5.71 0.26
CA ILE A 101 6.12 -4.57 1.12
C ILE A 101 5.60 -3.39 0.29
N GLN A 102 6.31 -2.98 -0.76
CA GLN A 102 5.88 -1.84 -1.59
C GLN A 102 4.56 -2.14 -2.28
N SER A 103 4.42 -3.33 -2.86
CA SER A 103 3.22 -3.77 -3.57
C SER A 103 2.00 -3.80 -2.65
N SER A 104 2.15 -4.30 -1.43
CA SER A 104 1.04 -4.34 -0.47
C SER A 104 0.49 -2.94 -0.17
N PHE A 105 1.37 -1.97 0.10
CA PHE A 105 0.96 -0.60 0.38
C PHE A 105 0.38 0.09 -0.86
N LEU A 106 1.11 0.04 -1.98
CA LEU A 106 0.76 0.74 -3.21
C LEU A 106 -0.48 0.15 -3.90
N LEU A 107 -0.70 -1.17 -3.82
CA LEU A 107 -1.95 -1.79 -4.28
C LEU A 107 -3.15 -1.28 -3.47
N GLY A 108 -2.99 -1.07 -2.17
CA GLY A 108 -4.03 -0.46 -1.34
C GLY A 108 -4.36 0.98 -1.76
N LEU A 109 -3.32 1.80 -1.93
CA LEU A 109 -3.47 3.17 -2.42
C LEU A 109 -4.19 3.20 -3.78
N THR A 110 -3.73 2.40 -4.73
CA THR A 110 -4.29 2.36 -6.09
C THR A 110 -5.71 1.81 -6.11
N SER A 111 -5.99 0.80 -5.28
CA SER A 111 -7.35 0.30 -5.11
C SER A 111 -8.30 1.40 -4.66
N HIS A 112 -7.86 2.29 -3.76
CA HIS A 112 -8.66 3.45 -3.37
C HIS A 112 -8.86 4.42 -4.54
N LEU A 113 -7.77 4.81 -5.22
CA LEU A 113 -7.81 5.77 -6.32
C LEU A 113 -8.72 5.33 -7.48
N PHE A 114 -8.85 4.03 -7.74
CA PHE A 114 -9.71 3.53 -8.81
C PHE A 114 -11.12 3.11 -8.37
N LEU A 115 -11.29 2.58 -7.15
CA LEU A 115 -12.62 2.13 -6.68
C LEU A 115 -13.47 3.25 -6.10
N TYR A 116 -12.85 4.39 -5.76
CA TYR A 116 -13.54 5.57 -5.28
C TYR A 116 -13.25 6.70 -6.25
N ASP A 117 -14.25 7.23 -6.95
CA ASP A 117 -14.07 8.43 -7.77
C ASP A 117 -14.21 9.67 -6.89
N ASN A 118 -13.24 10.58 -6.95
CA ASN A 118 -13.29 11.85 -6.22
C ASN A 118 -13.03 13.01 -7.20
N PRO A 119 -14.04 13.83 -7.50
CA PRO A 119 -13.96 14.84 -8.57
C PRO A 119 -12.90 15.93 -8.32
N SER A 120 -12.49 16.16 -7.08
CA SER A 120 -11.45 17.14 -6.72
C SER A 120 -10.01 16.63 -6.88
N ARG A 121 -9.77 15.43 -7.43
CA ARG A 121 -8.41 14.90 -7.59
C ARG A 121 -7.53 15.71 -8.54
N ASN A 122 -8.15 16.46 -9.44
CA ASN A 122 -7.46 17.42 -10.29
C ASN A 122 -6.77 18.54 -9.49
N GLU A 123 -7.15 18.75 -8.22
CA GLU A 123 -6.62 19.78 -7.32
C GLU A 123 -5.53 19.25 -6.36
N PHE A 124 -4.96 18.07 -6.63
CA PHE A 124 -3.89 17.46 -5.82
C PHE A 124 -2.62 18.31 -5.65
N GLU A 125 -2.49 19.43 -6.39
CA GLU A 125 -1.36 20.38 -6.30
C GLU A 125 -1.19 20.97 -4.91
N ASN A 126 -2.29 21.04 -4.16
CA ASN A 126 -2.35 21.68 -2.86
C ASN A 126 -2.39 20.66 -1.70
N VAL A 127 -2.20 19.36 -1.97
CA VAL A 127 -2.30 18.32 -0.95
C VAL A 127 -1.00 18.20 -0.17
N GLU A 128 -1.10 18.31 1.15
CA GLU A 128 0.02 18.18 2.09
C GLU A 128 0.32 16.70 2.37
N ALA A 129 0.80 15.98 1.35
CA ALA A 129 1.04 14.54 1.40
C ALA A 129 1.92 14.11 2.58
N ASP A 130 2.97 14.88 2.88
CA ASP A 130 3.88 14.64 4.00
C ASP A 130 3.16 14.79 5.35
N ALA A 131 2.28 15.78 5.50
CA ALA A 131 1.47 15.94 6.69
C ALA A 131 0.50 14.77 6.85
N THR A 132 -0.09 14.31 5.75
CA THR A 132 -0.96 13.12 5.73
C THR A 132 -0.18 11.88 6.16
N VAL A 133 1.02 11.63 5.62
CA VAL A 133 1.87 10.49 6.04
C VAL A 133 2.20 10.56 7.53
N LYS A 134 2.61 11.73 8.04
CA LYS A 134 2.87 11.92 9.48
C LYS A 134 1.66 11.55 10.35
N LYS A 135 0.44 11.88 9.90
CA LYS A 135 -0.81 11.54 10.61
C LYS A 135 -1.13 10.04 10.56
N ILE A 136 -0.86 9.35 9.44
CA ILE A 136 -1.25 7.95 9.25
C ILE A 136 -0.22 6.95 9.79
N THR A 137 1.09 7.22 9.65
CA THR A 137 2.16 6.26 9.97
C THR A 137 2.06 5.67 11.39
N PRO A 138 1.81 6.47 12.45
CA PRO A 138 1.68 5.95 13.81
C PRO A 138 0.52 4.97 14.03
N ARG A 139 -0.42 4.91 13.09
CA ARG A 139 -1.67 4.15 13.16
C ARG A 139 -1.75 3.02 12.13
N MET A 140 -0.75 2.88 11.26
CA MET A 140 -0.78 1.94 10.13
C MET A 140 -1.08 0.49 10.55
N MET A 141 -0.43 0.03 11.63
CA MET A 141 -0.58 -1.34 12.13
C MET A 141 -1.95 -1.62 12.79
N ASN A 142 -2.88 -0.65 12.74
CA ASN A 142 -4.27 -0.76 13.23
C ASN A 142 -5.30 -0.36 12.15
N SER A 143 -4.91 -0.23 10.88
CA SER A 143 -5.76 0.30 9.81
C SER A 143 -6.90 -0.64 9.41
N SER A 144 -6.69 -1.95 9.43
CA SER A 144 -7.69 -2.96 9.00
C SER A 144 -9.01 -2.87 9.78
N GLY A 145 -8.94 -2.64 11.09
CA GLY A 145 -10.13 -2.46 11.93
C GLY A 145 -10.94 -1.21 11.57
N LYS A 146 -10.26 -0.12 11.19
CA LYS A 146 -10.89 1.16 10.84
C LYS A 146 -11.48 1.17 9.43
N MET A 147 -10.91 0.38 8.52
CA MET A 147 -11.36 0.28 7.13
C MET A 147 -12.47 -0.74 6.90
N ARG A 148 -13.05 -1.34 7.95
CA ARG A 148 -14.20 -2.26 7.82
C ARG A 148 -15.40 -1.61 7.14
N LYS A 149 -15.75 -0.38 7.53
CA LYS A 149 -16.88 0.37 6.93
C LYS A 149 -16.56 0.76 5.48
N TYR A 150 -15.34 1.22 5.23
CA TYR A 150 -14.83 1.52 3.89
C TYR A 150 -14.95 0.30 2.96
N ASN A 151 -14.44 -0.85 3.40
CA ASN A 151 -14.49 -2.08 2.62
C ASN A 151 -15.92 -2.53 2.30
N LYS A 152 -16.85 -2.40 3.26
CA LYS A 152 -18.27 -2.69 3.04
C LYS A 152 -18.92 -1.74 2.02
N LYS A 153 -18.58 -0.44 2.05
CA LYS A 153 -19.09 0.54 1.07
C LYS A 153 -18.66 0.21 -0.36
N LEU A 154 -17.50 -0.43 -0.52
CA LEU A 154 -16.96 -0.85 -1.82
C LEU A 154 -17.22 -2.33 -2.11
N ASN A 155 -18.34 -2.88 -1.63
CA ASN A 155 -18.76 -4.26 -1.87
C ASN A 155 -17.68 -5.31 -1.58
N THR A 156 -16.81 -5.05 -0.61
CA THR A 156 -15.67 -5.90 -0.23
C THR A 156 -14.62 -6.15 -1.31
N ILE A 157 -14.68 -5.44 -2.44
CA ILE A 157 -13.68 -5.55 -3.51
C ILE A 157 -12.25 -5.29 -2.99
N PRO A 158 -11.96 -4.25 -2.16
CA PRO A 158 -10.60 -4.00 -1.71
C PRO A 158 -9.97 -5.18 -0.97
N ILE A 159 -10.71 -5.83 -0.04
CA ILE A 159 -10.13 -6.98 0.66
C ILE A 159 -9.94 -8.17 -0.29
N LEU A 160 -10.83 -8.39 -1.26
CA LEU A 160 -10.68 -9.49 -2.22
C LEU A 160 -9.43 -9.30 -3.09
N ILE A 161 -9.16 -8.08 -3.57
CA ILE A 161 -7.91 -7.72 -4.27
C ILE A 161 -6.71 -8.11 -3.42
N PHE A 162 -6.71 -7.71 -2.13
CA PHE A 162 -5.60 -8.02 -1.23
C PHE A 162 -5.45 -9.51 -0.96
N GLU A 163 -6.54 -10.25 -0.76
CA GLU A 163 -6.49 -11.70 -0.51
C GLU A 163 -5.90 -12.44 -1.71
N HIS A 164 -6.30 -12.08 -2.93
CA HIS A 164 -5.71 -12.62 -4.15
C HIS A 164 -4.20 -12.32 -4.22
N TYR A 165 -3.79 -11.08 -3.94
CA TYR A 165 -2.38 -10.70 -3.89
C TYR A 165 -1.61 -11.48 -2.80
N PHE A 166 -2.22 -11.62 -1.63
CA PHE A 166 -1.66 -12.31 -0.47
C PHE A 166 -1.37 -13.77 -0.78
N ASP A 167 -2.32 -14.48 -1.37
CA ASP A 167 -2.20 -15.90 -1.67
C ASP A 167 -1.13 -16.18 -2.75
N ASN A 168 -1.03 -15.31 -3.76
CA ASN A 168 -0.11 -15.52 -4.88
C ASN A 168 1.31 -15.00 -4.65
N ASN A 169 1.50 -13.96 -3.83
CA ASN A 169 2.80 -13.29 -3.69
C ASN A 169 3.36 -13.36 -2.28
N ILE A 170 2.50 -13.23 -1.26
CA ILE A 170 2.94 -13.15 0.15
C ILE A 170 3.05 -14.54 0.76
N THR A 171 2.06 -15.40 0.54
CA THR A 171 2.07 -16.77 1.06
C THR A 171 3.31 -17.57 0.63
N PRO A 172 3.75 -17.51 -0.66
CA PRO A 172 5.02 -18.12 -1.06
C PRO A 172 6.22 -17.56 -0.30
N LEU A 173 6.34 -16.24 -0.18
CA LEU A 173 7.41 -15.60 0.60
C LEU A 173 7.44 -16.10 2.05
N LEU A 174 6.30 -16.12 2.73
CA LEU A 174 6.22 -16.50 4.15
C LEU A 174 6.52 -17.98 4.39
N ASN A 175 5.97 -18.86 3.55
CA ASN A 175 6.03 -20.30 3.77
C ASN A 175 7.26 -20.95 3.14
N LYS A 176 7.66 -20.52 1.93
CA LYS A 176 8.75 -21.16 1.17
C LYS A 176 10.10 -20.50 1.44
N ASN A 177 10.15 -19.17 1.50
CA ASN A 177 11.41 -18.44 1.58
C ASN A 177 11.80 -18.09 3.03
N LEU A 178 10.84 -17.65 3.84
CA LEU A 178 11.09 -17.29 5.25
C LEU A 178 10.84 -18.44 6.23
N ASN A 179 10.12 -19.48 5.79
CA ASN A 179 9.76 -20.65 6.59
C ASN A 179 9.27 -20.29 8.01
N LEU A 180 8.36 -19.32 8.07
CA LEU A 180 7.87 -18.79 9.34
C LEU A 180 6.98 -19.81 10.07
N LYS A 181 7.02 -19.78 11.41
CA LYS A 181 6.09 -20.58 12.23
C LYS A 181 4.67 -20.03 12.13
N LEU A 182 3.66 -20.85 12.43
CA LEU A 182 2.24 -20.48 12.32
C LEU A 182 1.89 -19.12 12.96
N LEU A 183 2.34 -18.84 14.18
CA LEU A 183 2.09 -17.56 14.87
C LEU A 183 2.75 -16.36 14.15
N GLN A 184 3.92 -16.58 13.55
CA GLN A 184 4.60 -15.57 12.75
C GLN A 184 3.88 -15.36 11.42
N CYS A 185 3.33 -16.41 10.79
CA CYS A 185 2.48 -16.27 9.61
C CYS A 185 1.21 -15.45 9.89
N ILE A 186 0.55 -15.67 11.04
CA ILE A 186 -0.60 -14.86 11.46
C ILE A 186 -0.19 -13.40 11.66
N THR A 187 0.95 -13.17 12.30
CA THR A 187 1.49 -11.81 12.52
C THR A 187 1.82 -11.13 11.18
N ALA A 188 2.46 -11.84 10.25
CA ALA A 188 2.78 -11.36 8.92
C ALA A 188 1.52 -11.05 8.11
N ARG A 189 0.50 -11.92 8.15
CA ARG A 189 -0.79 -11.66 7.52
C ARG A 189 -1.43 -10.38 8.04
N ASN A 190 -1.53 -10.24 9.36
CA ASN A 190 -2.04 -9.02 9.97
C ASN A 190 -1.22 -7.78 9.58
N TYR A 191 0.10 -7.90 9.51
CA TYR A 191 0.98 -6.83 9.06
C TYR A 191 0.64 -6.39 7.64
N PHE A 192 0.61 -7.31 6.68
CA PHE A 192 0.33 -6.99 5.28
C PHE A 192 -1.11 -6.51 5.05
N THR A 193 -2.10 -7.08 5.74
CA THR A 193 -3.49 -6.58 5.67
C THR A 193 -3.59 -5.15 6.18
N ASN A 194 -2.91 -4.83 7.29
CA ASN A 194 -2.85 -3.47 7.81
C ASN A 194 -2.10 -2.54 6.86
N LEU A 195 -1.03 -3.01 6.22
CA LEU A 195 -0.27 -2.24 5.27
C LEU A 195 -1.11 -1.87 4.04
N PHE A 196 -1.81 -2.84 3.45
CA PHE A 196 -2.76 -2.62 2.36
C PHE A 196 -3.83 -1.60 2.73
N PHE A 197 -4.52 -1.80 3.86
CA PHE A 197 -5.55 -0.84 4.28
C PHE A 197 -5.00 0.52 4.69
N SER A 198 -3.72 0.60 5.06
CA SER A 198 -3.05 1.89 5.26
C SER A 198 -2.85 2.62 3.94
N GLY A 199 -2.53 1.92 2.85
CA GLY A 199 -2.54 2.48 1.50
C GLY A 199 -3.91 3.02 1.12
N CYS A 200 -4.98 2.23 1.32
CA CYS A 200 -6.35 2.70 1.06
C CYS A 200 -6.69 3.96 1.87
N ARG A 201 -6.33 3.95 3.16
CA ARG A 201 -6.62 5.05 4.08
C ARG A 201 -5.79 6.28 3.76
N PHE A 202 -4.57 6.10 3.26
CA PHE A 202 -3.73 7.20 2.78
C PHE A 202 -4.42 7.92 1.62
N GLY A 203 -4.87 7.17 0.61
CA GLY A 203 -5.68 7.71 -0.50
C GLY A 203 -6.92 8.46 -0.01
N GLU A 204 -7.69 7.86 0.90
CA GLU A 204 -8.89 8.51 1.47
C GLU A 204 -8.57 9.82 2.20
N MET A 205 -7.42 9.91 2.88
CA MET A 205 -7.02 11.13 3.57
C MET A 205 -6.61 12.23 2.59
N LEU A 206 -5.87 11.89 1.53
CA LEU A 206 -5.50 12.84 0.47
C LEU A 206 -6.77 13.41 -0.20
N ASP A 207 -7.73 12.53 -0.53
CA ASP A 207 -9.03 12.89 -1.08
C ASP A 207 -9.87 13.83 -0.18
N ASN A 208 -9.69 13.74 1.13
CA ASN A 208 -10.37 14.64 2.07
C ASN A 208 -9.63 15.98 2.20
N GLU A 209 -8.31 16.01 2.04
CA GLU A 209 -7.55 17.27 2.04
C GLU A 209 -7.90 18.13 0.82
N THR A 210 -8.14 17.52 -0.35
CA THR A 210 -8.62 18.25 -1.54
C THR A 210 -10.03 18.82 -1.40
N ARG A 211 -10.88 18.24 -0.53
CA ARG A 211 -12.27 18.72 -0.35
C ARG A 211 -12.39 19.89 0.62
N LEU A 212 -11.35 20.14 1.42
CA LEU A 212 -11.34 21.19 2.44
C LEU A 212 -10.77 22.51 1.93
N GLN A 213 -10.38 22.55 0.66
CA GLN A 213 -9.86 23.71 -0.05
C GLN A 213 -10.95 24.29 -0.95
#